data_AF-A0A7C0W778-F1
#
_entry.id   AF-A0A7C0W778-F1
#
_cell.length_a   1.000
_cell.length_b   1.000
_cell.length_c   1.000
_cell.angle_alpha   90.00
_cell.angle_beta   90.00
_cell.angle_gamma   90.00
#
_symmetry.space_group_name_H-M   'P 1'
#
loop_
_entity.id
_entity.type
_entity.pdbx_description
1 polymer ?
#
loop_
_entity_poly.entity_id
_entity_poly.type
_entity_poly.pdbx_seq_one_letter_code
_entity_poly.pdbx_strand_id
1 'polypeptide(L)'
;MPELRLNLITKEWVIISTARAKRPEELKSRQRKRAHSEYSATCPFCPGNEAKTPGEIFRISDGDKWKIRLIPNKFAALNRDAESKRFNDGLKHVMSGFGVHDVLIESRQHNTTTALLPPEHVAEIIRAYKTRFVELHADHKIGHVIIFKNHGEGAGTS
;
A
#
# COMPACT_ATOMS: atom_id res chain seq x y z
N MET A 1 -17.24 17.75 27.28
CA MET A 1 -18.05 16.56 27.60
C MET A 1 -17.72 15.51 26.55
N PRO A 2 -17.48 14.24 26.90
CA PRO A 2 -17.31 13.20 25.88
C PRO A 2 -18.64 12.94 25.16
N GLU A 3 -18.57 12.60 23.89
CA GLU A 3 -19.73 12.27 23.05
C GLU A 3 -19.46 11.01 22.22
N LEU A 4 -20.53 10.29 21.84
CA LEU A 4 -20.48 9.20 20.88
C LEU A 4 -21.04 9.70 19.54
N ARG A 5 -20.28 9.49 18.46
CA ARG A 5 -20.73 9.84 17.11
C ARG A 5 -20.73 8.60 16.22
N LEU A 6 -21.85 8.35 15.54
CA LEU A 6 -21.96 7.27 14.57
C LEU A 6 -21.28 7.65 13.26
N ASN A 7 -20.32 6.86 12.80
CA ASN A 7 -19.78 6.96 11.44
C ASN A 7 -20.77 6.32 10.46
N LEU A 8 -21.38 7.13 9.60
CA LEU A 8 -22.40 6.63 8.65
C LEU A 8 -21.83 5.74 7.53
N ILE A 9 -20.53 5.75 7.30
CA ILE A 9 -19.85 4.93 6.28
C ILE A 9 -19.55 3.55 6.86
N THR A 10 -18.89 3.48 8.03
CA THR A 10 -18.52 2.19 8.64
C THR A 10 -19.63 1.60 9.52
N LYS A 11 -20.65 2.40 9.89
CA LYS A 11 -21.73 2.06 10.83
C LYS A 11 -21.25 1.79 12.26
N GLU A 12 -20.09 2.33 12.63
CA GLU A 12 -19.49 2.17 13.96
C GLU A 12 -19.62 3.44 14.80
N TRP A 13 -19.76 3.26 16.12
CA TRP A 13 -19.75 4.37 17.08
C TRP A 13 -18.32 4.75 17.48
N VAL A 14 -18.00 6.04 17.42
CA VAL A 14 -16.70 6.60 17.79
C VAL A 14 -16.83 7.44 19.05
N ILE A 15 -15.96 7.21 20.02
CA ILE A 15 -15.84 8.03 21.24
C ILE A 15 -15.02 9.27 20.93
N ILE A 16 -15.61 10.46 21.12
CA ILE A 16 -14.92 11.74 21.05
C ILE A 16 -14.72 12.26 22.48
N SER A 17 -13.46 12.32 22.93
CA SER A 17 -13.11 12.81 24.27
C SER A 17 -11.85 13.68 24.22
N THR A 18 -12.04 14.98 24.01
CA THR A 18 -10.95 15.96 23.84
C THR A 18 -10.05 16.09 25.07
N ALA A 19 -10.58 15.85 26.27
CA ALA A 19 -9.82 15.90 27.51
C ALA A 19 -8.70 14.84 27.59
N ARG A 20 -8.84 13.71 26.87
CA ARG A 20 -7.81 12.64 26.85
C ARG A 20 -6.47 13.11 26.27
N ALA A 21 -6.47 14.11 25.39
CA ALA A 21 -5.23 14.65 24.81
C ALA A 21 -4.35 15.39 25.83
N LYS A 22 -4.89 15.76 27.01
CA LYS A 22 -4.12 16.41 28.10
C LYS A 22 -3.38 15.42 29.00
N ARG A 23 -3.49 14.11 28.75
CA ARG A 23 -2.80 13.10 29.55
C ARG A 23 -1.29 13.24 29.33
N PRO A 24 -0.46 13.27 30.40
CA PRO A 24 0.99 13.31 30.26
C PRO A 24 1.48 12.17 29.37
N GLU A 25 2.25 12.49 28.34
CA GLU A 25 2.80 11.53 27.40
C GLU A 25 4.22 11.13 27.82
N GLU A 26 4.33 10.44 28.95
CA GLU A 26 5.62 10.03 29.53
C GLU A 26 6.39 8.99 28.68
N LEU A 27 5.76 8.39 27.66
CA LEU A 27 6.30 7.28 26.86
C LEU A 27 6.65 7.63 25.40
N LYS A 28 6.54 8.89 24.98
CA LYS A 28 6.87 9.25 23.58
C LYS A 28 8.37 9.40 23.38
N SER A 29 9.01 8.29 23.05
CA SER A 29 10.29 8.27 22.35
C SER A 29 10.14 8.95 20.98
N ARG A 30 10.57 10.22 20.87
CA ARG A 30 10.80 10.85 19.57
C ARG A 30 12.13 10.35 19.02
N GLN A 31 12.13 9.21 18.34
CA GLN A 31 13.27 8.84 17.51
C GLN A 31 13.43 9.89 16.41
N ARG A 32 14.62 10.50 16.34
CA ARG A 32 14.99 11.40 15.25
C ARG A 32 15.08 10.57 13.97
N LYS A 33 14.26 10.89 12.97
CA LYS A 33 14.34 10.27 11.64
C LYS A 33 15.71 10.59 11.04
N ARG A 34 16.49 9.56 10.68
CA ARG A 34 17.75 9.74 9.95
C ARG A 34 17.43 10.15 8.51
N ALA A 35 18.19 11.09 7.97
CA ALA A 35 18.11 11.40 6.55
C ALA A 35 18.58 10.17 5.76
N HIS A 36 17.73 9.65 4.88
CA HIS A 36 18.10 8.56 3.97
C HIS A 36 18.82 9.14 2.75
N SER A 37 19.77 8.39 2.19
CA SER A 37 20.39 8.68 0.90
C SER A 37 19.39 8.46 -0.24
N GLU A 38 19.62 9.11 -1.38
CA GLU A 38 18.79 8.93 -2.59
C GLU A 38 18.83 7.50 -3.15
N TYR A 39 19.89 6.76 -2.83
CA TYR A 39 20.08 5.38 -3.24
C TYR A 39 20.44 4.50 -2.04
N SER A 40 19.94 3.27 -2.05
CA SER A 40 20.33 2.22 -1.10
C SER A 40 20.61 0.92 -1.86
N ALA A 41 21.84 0.40 -1.72
CA ALA A 41 22.25 -0.85 -2.35
C ALA A 41 21.47 -2.08 -1.82
N THR A 42 20.95 -1.99 -0.60
CA THR A 42 20.18 -3.08 0.03
C THR A 42 18.69 -3.00 -0.31
N CYS A 43 18.17 -1.83 -0.70
CA CYS A 43 16.77 -1.67 -1.05
C CYS A 43 16.47 -2.31 -2.42
N PRO A 44 15.56 -3.32 -2.50
CA PRO A 44 15.22 -3.97 -3.76
C PRO A 44 14.47 -3.05 -4.75
N PHE A 45 13.90 -1.95 -4.27
CA PHE A 45 13.14 -1.01 -5.08
C PHE A 45 13.97 0.13 -5.67
N CYS A 46 15.25 0.24 -5.27
CA CYS A 46 16.16 1.22 -5.85
C CYS A 46 16.58 0.83 -7.28
N PRO A 47 16.85 1.80 -8.17
CA PRO A 47 17.34 1.52 -9.52
C PRO A 47 18.63 0.69 -9.54
N GLY A 48 18.75 -0.25 -10.47
CA GLY A 48 19.88 -1.18 -10.56
C GLY A 48 19.72 -2.43 -9.68
N ASN A 49 18.71 -2.47 -8.80
CA ASN A 49 18.39 -3.64 -7.98
C ASN A 49 17.19 -4.44 -8.51
N GLU A 50 16.76 -4.23 -9.75
CA GLU A 50 15.54 -4.82 -10.31
C GLU A 50 15.56 -6.35 -10.29
N ALA A 51 16.73 -6.98 -10.38
CA ALA A 51 16.90 -8.43 -10.24
C ALA A 51 16.50 -8.98 -8.86
N LYS A 52 16.37 -8.12 -7.83
CA LYS A 52 15.91 -8.50 -6.48
C LYS A 52 14.38 -8.50 -6.35
N THR A 53 13.66 -8.02 -7.36
CA THR A 53 12.20 -7.97 -7.42
C THR A 53 11.66 -9.01 -8.42
N PRO A 54 10.42 -9.49 -8.27
CA PRO A 54 9.74 -10.22 -9.33
C PRO A 54 9.64 -9.38 -10.61
N GLY A 55 9.36 -10.03 -11.74
CA GLY A 55 9.24 -9.37 -13.04
C GLY A 55 8.17 -8.27 -13.05
N GLU A 56 8.39 -7.23 -13.86
CA GLU A 56 7.47 -6.10 -13.99
C GLU A 56 6.14 -6.54 -14.63
N ILE A 57 5.03 -6.04 -14.08
CA ILE A 57 3.74 -6.08 -14.76
C ILE A 57 3.73 -4.97 -15.81
N PHE A 58 4.07 -3.74 -15.40
CA PHE A 58 4.34 -2.63 -16.31
C PHE A 58 5.23 -1.58 -15.64
N ARG A 59 5.69 -0.62 -16.43
CA ARG A 59 6.40 0.59 -15.97
C ARG A 59 5.98 1.82 -16.75
N ILE A 60 6.14 2.97 -16.12
CA ILE A 60 6.11 4.29 -16.77
C ILE A 60 7.57 4.73 -16.90
N SER A 61 7.99 5.12 -18.10
CA SER A 61 9.39 5.43 -18.42
C SER A 61 9.60 6.91 -18.78
N ASP A 62 10.85 7.36 -18.60
CA ASP A 62 11.43 8.60 -19.08
C ASP A 62 12.65 8.25 -19.94
N GLY A 63 12.45 8.19 -21.26
CA GLY A 63 13.43 7.56 -22.16
C GLY A 63 13.73 6.12 -21.73
N ASP A 64 15.02 5.81 -21.51
CA ASP A 64 15.48 4.47 -21.12
C ASP A 64 15.33 4.16 -19.62
N LYS A 65 14.98 5.16 -18.80
CA LYS A 65 14.89 5.01 -17.34
C LYS A 65 13.43 4.88 -16.91
N TRP A 66 13.11 3.92 -16.07
CA TRP A 66 11.78 3.85 -15.46
C TRP A 66 11.59 4.97 -14.42
N LYS A 67 10.39 5.57 -14.36
CA LYS A 67 9.94 6.50 -13.31
C LYS A 67 9.15 5.80 -12.21
N ILE A 68 8.20 4.95 -12.62
CA ILE A 68 7.31 4.17 -11.76
C ILE A 68 7.30 2.73 -12.26
N ARG A 69 7.29 1.77 -11.35
CA ARG A 69 7.18 0.34 -11.67
C ARG A 69 6.04 -0.30 -10.90
N LEU A 70 5.27 -1.15 -11.56
CA LEU A 70 4.35 -2.07 -10.90
C LEU A 70 4.92 -3.49 -10.99
N ILE A 71 5.07 -4.14 -9.84
CA ILE A 71 5.61 -5.49 -9.73
C ILE A 71 4.66 -6.36 -8.88
N PRO A 72 4.61 -7.68 -9.06
CA PRO A 72 4.00 -8.58 -8.09
C PRO A 72 4.70 -8.46 -6.74
N ASN A 73 3.96 -8.56 -5.65
CA ASN A 73 4.55 -8.67 -4.33
C ASN A 73 5.21 -10.06 -4.19
N LYS A 74 6.51 -10.10 -3.90
CA LYS A 74 7.26 -11.35 -3.68
C LYS A 74 6.69 -12.17 -2.51
N PHE A 75 6.10 -11.50 -1.53
CA PHE A 75 5.46 -12.08 -0.36
C PHE A 75 3.97 -11.78 -0.38
N ALA A 76 3.32 -12.07 -1.51
CA ALA A 76 1.89 -11.86 -1.70
C ALA A 76 1.07 -12.56 -0.59
N ALA A 77 0.04 -11.86 -0.11
CA ALA A 77 -0.86 -12.35 0.94
C ALA A 77 -1.96 -13.27 0.38
N LEU A 78 -2.16 -13.21 -0.94
CA LEU A 78 -3.14 -13.98 -1.70
C LEU A 78 -2.42 -14.70 -2.83
N ASN A 79 -2.93 -15.86 -3.22
CA ASN A 79 -2.40 -16.67 -4.29
C ASN A 79 -3.26 -16.51 -5.54
N ARG A 80 -2.64 -16.05 -6.64
CA ARG A 80 -3.35 -15.83 -7.91
C ARG A 80 -3.74 -17.12 -8.64
N ASP A 81 -3.07 -18.23 -8.32
CA ASP A 81 -3.30 -19.53 -8.95
C ASP A 81 -4.20 -20.43 -8.09
N ALA A 82 -4.59 -19.96 -6.88
CA ALA A 82 -5.57 -20.67 -6.07
C ALA A 82 -6.95 -20.66 -6.75
N GLU A 83 -7.73 -21.72 -6.50
CA GLU A 83 -9.14 -21.70 -6.91
C GLU A 83 -9.89 -20.60 -6.16
N SER A 84 -10.89 -19.98 -6.79
CA SER A 84 -11.82 -19.08 -6.10
C SER A 84 -13.05 -19.88 -5.67
N LYS A 85 -13.04 -20.35 -4.41
CA LYS A 85 -14.10 -21.19 -3.84
C LYS A 85 -14.54 -20.66 -2.49
N ARG A 86 -15.85 -20.70 -2.25
CA ARG A 86 -16.45 -20.43 -0.95
C ARG A 86 -16.95 -21.74 -0.37
N PHE A 87 -16.71 -21.95 0.92
CA PHE A 87 -17.12 -23.12 1.65
C PHE A 87 -17.84 -22.67 2.93
N ASN A 88 -19.00 -23.27 3.19
CA ASN A 88 -19.79 -23.03 4.38
C ASN A 88 -20.05 -24.36 5.09
N ASP A 89 -19.62 -24.47 6.34
CA ASP A 89 -19.87 -25.62 7.22
C ASP A 89 -20.38 -25.12 8.57
N GLY A 90 -21.71 -24.97 8.65
CA GLY A 90 -22.40 -24.41 9.81
C GLY A 90 -21.90 -23.01 10.16
N LEU A 91 -21.09 -22.93 11.22
CA LEU A 91 -20.50 -21.68 11.73
C LEU A 91 -19.22 -21.26 11.00
N LYS A 92 -18.63 -22.14 10.19
CA LYS A 92 -17.41 -21.86 9.43
C LYS A 92 -17.76 -21.36 8.05
N HIS A 93 -17.61 -20.06 7.85
CA HIS A 93 -17.69 -19.41 6.54
C HIS A 93 -16.27 -19.13 6.06
N VAL A 94 -15.82 -19.85 5.04
CA VAL A 94 -14.43 -19.80 4.55
C VAL A 94 -14.40 -19.49 3.06
N MET A 95 -13.39 -18.75 2.64
CA MET A 95 -13.03 -18.56 1.24
C MET A 95 -11.59 -18.96 1.03
N SER A 96 -11.28 -19.53 -0.12
CA SER A 96 -9.89 -19.71 -0.54
C SER A 96 -9.19 -18.36 -0.70
N GLY A 97 -7.88 -18.33 -0.43
CA GLY A 97 -7.05 -17.13 -0.53
C GLY A 97 -6.70 -16.74 -1.97
N PHE A 98 -7.68 -16.80 -2.89
CA PHE A 98 -7.47 -16.33 -4.26
C PHE A 98 -7.38 -14.80 -4.32
N GLY A 99 -6.39 -14.29 -5.04
CA GLY A 99 -6.29 -12.87 -5.35
C GLY A 99 -4.91 -12.45 -5.80
N VAL A 100 -4.77 -11.15 -6.03
CA VAL A 100 -3.55 -10.53 -6.54
C VAL A 100 -3.05 -9.51 -5.52
N HIS A 101 -1.74 -9.53 -5.26
CA HIS A 101 -1.08 -8.55 -4.39
C HIS A 101 0.15 -8.01 -5.14
N ASP A 102 0.08 -6.74 -5.52
CA ASP A 102 1.13 -6.04 -6.26
C ASP A 102 1.73 -4.91 -5.42
N VAL A 103 2.93 -4.47 -5.79
CA VAL A 103 3.64 -3.31 -5.22
C VAL A 103 3.88 -2.30 -6.32
N LEU A 104 3.45 -1.05 -6.09
CA LEU A 104 3.79 0.09 -6.95
C LEU A 104 5.00 0.83 -6.35
N ILE A 105 6.11 0.85 -7.09
CA ILE A 105 7.30 1.63 -6.76
C ILE A 105 7.11 3.03 -7.36
N GLU A 106 6.88 4.01 -6.50
CA GLU A 106 6.46 5.35 -6.89
C GLU A 106 7.58 6.26 -7.39
N SER A 107 8.84 5.98 -7.05
CA SER A 107 9.97 6.81 -7.45
C SER A 107 11.28 6.01 -7.46
N ARG A 108 12.24 6.51 -8.24
CA ARG A 108 13.63 6.05 -8.24
C ARG A 108 14.41 6.49 -7.01
N GLN A 109 14.01 7.59 -6.37
CA GLN A 109 14.72 8.18 -5.24
C GLN A 109 14.24 7.54 -3.93
N HIS A 110 15.15 6.90 -3.19
CA HIS A 110 14.83 6.16 -1.97
C HIS A 110 14.38 7.06 -0.81
N ASN A 111 14.88 8.29 -0.77
CA ASN A 111 14.64 9.25 0.30
C ASN A 111 13.49 10.22 0.01
N THR A 112 12.74 10.02 -1.08
CA THR A 112 11.59 10.85 -1.40
C THR A 112 10.29 10.22 -0.88
N THR A 113 9.25 11.04 -0.79
CA THR A 113 7.90 10.60 -0.42
C THR A 113 6.92 11.22 -1.38
N THR A 114 5.72 10.65 -1.52
CA THR A 114 4.68 11.15 -2.41
C THR A 114 4.36 12.63 -2.19
N ALA A 115 4.48 13.11 -0.95
CA ALA A 115 4.23 14.51 -0.59
C ALA A 115 5.28 15.50 -1.11
N LEU A 116 6.46 15.02 -1.51
CA LEU A 116 7.56 15.83 -2.08
C LEU A 116 7.64 15.72 -3.60
N LEU A 117 6.81 14.87 -4.22
CA LEU A 117 6.82 14.68 -5.67
C LEU A 117 6.05 15.81 -6.37
N PRO A 118 6.47 16.20 -7.58
CA PRO A 118 5.71 17.15 -8.39
C PRO A 118 4.30 16.63 -8.71
N PRO A 119 3.28 17.51 -8.82
CA PRO A 119 1.90 17.09 -9.09
C PRO A 119 1.73 16.22 -10.34
N GLU A 120 2.50 16.48 -11.40
CA GLU A 120 2.51 15.70 -12.63
C GLU A 120 2.96 14.25 -12.41
N HIS A 121 3.95 14.03 -11.54
CA HIS A 121 4.42 12.70 -11.16
C HIS A 121 3.39 11.99 -10.27
N VAL A 122 2.75 12.72 -9.34
CA VAL A 122 1.64 12.17 -8.56
C VAL A 122 0.49 11.76 -9.46
N ALA A 123 0.17 12.54 -10.51
CA ALA A 123 -0.83 12.16 -11.49
C ALA A 123 -0.45 10.87 -12.24
N GLU A 124 0.84 10.64 -12.54
CA GLU A 124 1.31 9.35 -13.09
C GLU A 124 1.11 8.18 -12.13
N ILE A 125 1.36 8.37 -10.82
CA ILE A 125 1.08 7.36 -9.78
C ILE A 125 -0.41 7.00 -9.76
N ILE A 126 -1.30 8.00 -9.74
CA ILE A 126 -2.76 7.78 -9.74
C ILE A 126 -3.22 7.10 -11.04
N ARG A 127 -2.64 7.47 -12.19
CA ARG A 127 -2.90 6.77 -13.46
C ARG A 127 -2.46 5.31 -13.40
N ALA A 128 -1.29 5.02 -12.81
CA ALA A 128 -0.82 3.65 -12.63
C ALA A 128 -1.79 2.82 -11.76
N TYR A 129 -2.28 3.39 -10.65
CA TYR A 129 -3.32 2.76 -9.83
C TYR A 129 -4.59 2.50 -10.65
N LYS A 130 -5.08 3.50 -11.38
CA LYS A 130 -6.30 3.36 -12.20
C LYS A 130 -6.15 2.26 -13.25
N THR A 131 -5.04 2.24 -13.98
CA THR A 131 -4.77 1.21 -15.00
C THR A 131 -4.84 -0.17 -14.39
N ARG A 132 -4.12 -0.39 -13.27
CA ARG A 132 -4.10 -1.69 -12.61
C ARG A 132 -5.44 -2.07 -12.00
N PHE A 133 -6.14 -1.11 -11.41
CA PHE A 133 -7.48 -1.31 -10.85
C PHE A 133 -8.45 -1.80 -11.91
N VAL A 134 -8.50 -1.12 -13.07
CA VAL A 134 -9.42 -1.50 -14.17
C VAL A 134 -9.08 -2.89 -14.70
N GLU A 135 -7.80 -3.21 -14.85
CA GLU A 135 -7.35 -4.53 -15.28
C GLU A 135 -7.81 -5.63 -14.31
N LEU A 136 -7.57 -5.47 -13.01
CA LEU A 136 -7.98 -6.44 -12.00
C LEU A 136 -9.50 -6.53 -11.85
N HIS A 137 -10.20 -5.41 -11.97
CA HIS A 137 -11.66 -5.36 -11.88
C HIS A 137 -12.36 -6.04 -13.06
N ALA A 138 -11.69 -6.16 -14.22
CA ALA A 138 -12.22 -6.90 -15.35
C ALA A 138 -12.22 -8.43 -15.14
N ASP A 139 -11.45 -8.94 -14.18
CA ASP A 139 -11.50 -10.35 -13.79
C ASP A 139 -12.72 -10.61 -12.89
N HIS A 140 -13.71 -11.33 -13.41
CA HIS A 140 -14.93 -11.71 -12.70
C HIS A 140 -14.69 -12.49 -11.39
N LYS A 141 -13.50 -13.08 -11.19
CA LYS A 141 -13.13 -13.73 -9.93
C LYS A 141 -12.73 -12.72 -8.83
N ILE A 142 -12.36 -11.50 -9.20
CA ILE A 142 -11.96 -10.42 -8.28
C ILE A 142 -13.20 -9.59 -7.92
N GLY A 143 -13.72 -9.81 -6.71
CA GLY A 143 -14.88 -9.06 -6.22
C GLY A 143 -14.56 -7.64 -5.74
N HIS A 144 -13.30 -7.36 -5.38
CA HIS A 144 -12.90 -6.06 -4.84
C HIS A 144 -11.39 -5.83 -5.01
N VAL A 145 -11.01 -4.56 -5.23
CA VAL A 145 -9.62 -4.13 -5.34
C VAL A 145 -9.40 -2.99 -4.34
N ILE A 146 -8.45 -3.16 -3.42
CA ILE A 146 -8.08 -2.15 -2.43
C ILE A 146 -6.72 -1.59 -2.81
N ILE A 147 -6.66 -0.27 -2.99
CA ILE A 147 -5.42 0.48 -3.15
C ILE A 147 -5.13 1.18 -1.83
N PHE A 148 -3.95 0.94 -1.27
CA PHE A 148 -3.53 1.57 -0.02
C PHE A 148 -2.02 1.83 -0.03
N LYS A 149 -1.59 2.71 0.88
CA LYS A 149 -0.19 3.09 1.08
C LYS A 149 0.11 3.17 2.57
N ASN A 150 1.12 2.44 3.01
CA ASN A 150 1.65 2.55 4.38
C ASN A 150 2.91 3.42 4.36
N HIS A 151 2.95 4.47 5.18
CA HIS A 151 4.11 5.36 5.27
C HIS A 151 4.57 5.58 6.71
N GLY A 152 5.81 5.16 6.99
CA GLY A 152 6.47 5.31 8.28
C GLY A 152 6.41 4.05 9.13
N GLU A 153 7.40 3.87 10.01
CA GLU A 153 7.54 2.67 10.86
C GLU A 153 6.27 2.38 11.68
N GLY A 154 5.65 3.42 12.25
CA GLY A 154 4.41 3.29 13.02
C GLY A 154 3.15 2.94 12.20
N ALA A 155 3.24 2.93 10.87
CA ALA A 155 2.16 2.57 9.95
C ALA A 155 2.34 1.18 9.33
N GLY A 156 3.32 0.39 9.79
CA GLY A 156 3.57 -0.96 9.28
C GLY A 156 4.34 -0.99 7.95
N THR A 157 5.19 -0.01 7.68
CA THR A 157 6.12 -0.03 6.54
C THR A 157 7.26 -1.03 6.79
N SER A 158 7.56 -1.88 5.81
CA SER A 158 8.66 -2.88 5.81
C SER A 158 9.62 -2.64 4.66
#